data_AF-A0A2A4XHM6-F1
#
_entry.id   AF-A0A2A4XHM6-F1
#
_cell.length_a   1.000
_cell.length_b   1.000
_cell.length_c   1.000
_cell.angle_alpha   90.00
_cell.angle_beta   90.00
_cell.angle_gamma   90.00
#
_symmetry.space_group_name_H-M   'P 1'
#
loop_
_entity.id
_entity.type
_entity.pdbx_description
1 polymer ?
#
loop_
_entity_poly.entity_id
_entity_poly.type
_entity_poly.pdbx_seq_one_letter_code
_entity_poly.pdbx_strand_id
1 'polypeptide(L)'
;MLNRDKLFSCYRLSALPAVFVAGTCLAQSDLSSIASDSELLNFDTDRAKQEYRNPKPRELTVLTETLSAEQIDRAVLNRLMQEINSSPANTKARIGINDSQLQELFITISNARGFINGSELANVRALCAAWDESTASGEARIVEAIAAYKTREQLTQTFIAKYYSVVLFDIEAFLDEKSLPLFRAYMSDRRRRLANAGMTSGGSPVQNISAGTDTIDFHCRTN
;
A
#
# COMPACT_ATOMS: atom_id res chain seq x y z
N MET A 1 -53.43 5.57 34.93
CA MET A 1 -52.94 6.20 36.17
C MET A 1 -51.45 6.51 36.01
N LEU A 2 -50.96 7.58 36.65
CA LEU A 2 -49.60 7.80 37.21
C LEU A 2 -48.46 6.95 36.60
N ASN A 3 -47.42 7.45 35.92
CA ASN A 3 -46.74 8.77 35.91
C ASN A 3 -46.19 9.23 37.28
N ARG A 4 -44.87 9.03 37.52
CA ARG A 4 -44.05 9.98 38.31
C ARG A 4 -42.53 9.76 38.16
N ASP A 5 -41.81 10.87 38.12
CA ASP A 5 -40.34 10.99 38.09
C ASP A 5 -39.70 10.97 39.50
N LYS A 6 -38.36 10.83 39.56
CA LYS A 6 -37.38 11.82 40.06
C LYS A 6 -36.01 11.18 40.35
N LEU A 7 -34.93 11.66 39.72
CA LEU A 7 -34.03 12.72 40.20
C LEU A 7 -33.38 12.43 41.56
N PHE A 8 -32.07 12.19 41.55
CA PHE A 8 -31.18 12.60 42.63
C PHE A 8 -29.93 13.30 42.06
N SER A 9 -29.52 14.36 42.74
CA SER A 9 -28.32 15.16 42.50
C SER A 9 -27.69 15.44 43.86
N CYS A 10 -26.36 15.51 43.93
CA CYS A 10 -25.56 16.51 44.69
C CYS A 10 -24.15 16.02 45.09
N TYR A 11 -23.13 16.65 44.47
CA TYR A 11 -21.98 17.31 45.13
C TYR A 11 -20.80 16.55 45.80
N ARG A 12 -19.63 17.22 45.67
CA ARG A 12 -18.37 17.20 46.48
C ARG A 12 -17.30 16.13 46.17
N LEU A 13 -15.99 16.40 46.30
CA LEU A 13 -15.20 17.64 46.07
C LEU A 13 -13.68 17.31 46.03
N SER A 14 -12.87 18.11 45.30
CA SER A 14 -11.45 18.48 45.54
C SER A 14 -10.35 17.44 45.90
N ALA A 15 -9.32 17.33 45.04
CA ALA A 15 -7.86 17.26 45.31
C ALA A 15 -7.09 16.99 43.99
N LEU A 16 -5.86 17.42 43.69
CA LEU A 16 -4.89 18.41 44.23
C LEU A 16 -3.99 18.88 43.01
N PRO A 17 -2.99 19.77 43.12
CA PRO A 17 -2.57 20.63 41.99
C PRO A 17 -1.36 20.14 41.16
N ALA A 18 -1.16 20.77 40.00
CA ALA A 18 0.12 20.83 39.29
C ALA A 18 0.60 22.29 39.20
N VAL A 19 1.86 22.55 39.56
CA VAL A 19 2.49 23.87 39.53
C VAL A 19 3.21 24.05 38.19
N PHE A 20 3.04 25.20 37.54
CA PHE A 20 3.91 25.63 36.44
C PHE A 20 4.69 26.88 36.84
N VAL A 21 6.02 26.82 36.67
CA VAL A 21 6.98 27.88 36.99
C VAL A 21 7.31 28.67 35.72
N ALA A 22 7.52 29.98 35.86
CA ALA A 22 7.94 30.85 34.76
C ALA A 22 9.46 31.14 34.79
N GLY A 23 10.06 31.33 33.62
CA GLY A 23 11.47 31.71 33.42
C GLY A 23 11.79 31.75 31.92
N THR A 24 11.66 32.89 31.23
CA THR A 24 12.68 33.95 31.03
C THR A 24 13.84 33.56 30.11
N CYS A 25 13.93 34.21 28.95
CA CYS A 25 15.03 34.08 27.99
C CYS A 25 16.14 35.13 28.23
N LEU A 26 17.40 34.70 28.29
CA LEU A 26 18.64 35.47 28.05
C LEU A 26 19.76 34.45 27.72
N ALA A 27 20.93 34.79 27.16
CA ALA A 27 21.31 35.61 26.00
C ALA A 27 22.85 35.60 25.88
N GLN A 28 23.42 35.27 24.70
CA GLN A 28 24.82 35.54 24.30
C GLN A 28 25.95 34.88 25.15
N SER A 29 27.23 34.77 24.73
CA SER A 29 27.94 35.08 23.46
C SER A 29 29.32 34.38 23.43
N ASP A 30 29.81 34.01 22.23
CA ASP A 30 31.22 34.02 21.76
C ASP A 30 32.34 33.25 22.53
N LEU A 31 33.55 32.98 22.01
CA LEU A 31 34.10 32.62 20.67
C LEU A 31 35.64 32.39 20.86
N SER A 32 36.28 31.38 20.22
CA SER A 32 37.69 31.39 19.67
C SER A 32 38.47 30.06 19.73
N SER A 33 39.50 29.96 18.86
CA SER A 33 40.56 28.90 18.70
C SER A 33 40.08 27.49 18.27
N ILE A 34 40.47 26.90 17.11
CA ILE A 34 41.76 26.77 16.37
C ILE A 34 42.70 25.76 17.08
N ALA A 35 43.18 24.66 16.49
CA ALA A 35 42.99 24.02 15.16
C ALA A 35 42.69 22.50 15.36
N SER A 36 42.63 21.58 14.38
CA SER A 36 42.92 21.56 12.93
C SER A 36 41.88 20.63 12.21
N ASP A 37 41.96 20.17 10.96
CA ASP A 37 43.01 20.18 9.91
C ASP A 37 42.39 20.22 8.48
N SER A 38 43.20 20.13 7.41
CA SER A 38 42.74 20.39 6.02
C SER A 38 43.11 19.32 4.98
N GLU A 39 42.25 18.30 4.78
CA GLU A 39 42.24 17.48 3.55
C GLU A 39 40.94 16.64 3.43
N LEU A 40 40.06 16.93 2.44
CA LEU A 40 39.14 15.97 1.76
C LEU A 40 38.09 16.59 0.80
N LEU A 41 37.77 17.88 0.87
CA LEU A 41 36.66 18.48 0.10
C LEU A 41 37.04 19.17 -1.23
N ASN A 42 37.86 18.50 -2.05
CA ASN A 42 38.00 18.84 -3.47
C ASN A 42 37.00 18.04 -4.32
N PHE A 43 35.73 18.46 -4.31
CA PHE A 43 34.69 17.85 -5.14
C PHE A 43 34.79 18.39 -6.58
N ASP A 44 35.57 17.70 -7.42
CA ASP A 44 35.79 18.06 -8.82
C ASP A 44 34.46 18.16 -9.59
N THR A 45 34.04 19.42 -9.77
CA THR A 45 32.76 19.80 -10.35
C THR A 45 32.81 19.82 -11.88
N ASP A 46 34.00 19.75 -12.48
CA ASP A 46 34.18 19.74 -13.94
C ASP A 46 34.20 18.32 -14.50
N ARG A 47 34.70 17.34 -13.74
CA ARG A 47 34.50 15.90 -14.03
C ARG A 47 33.01 15.55 -14.14
N ALA A 48 32.19 16.04 -13.21
CA ALA A 48 30.74 15.84 -13.23
C ALA A 48 30.05 16.45 -14.48
N LYS A 49 30.57 17.56 -15.02
CA LYS A 49 30.07 18.18 -16.26
C LYS A 49 30.48 17.40 -17.51
N GLN A 50 31.63 16.71 -17.49
CA GLN A 50 32.07 15.87 -18.60
C GLN A 50 31.22 14.60 -18.75
N GLU A 51 30.86 13.93 -17.66
CA GLU A 51 29.99 12.74 -17.70
C GLU A 51 28.60 13.05 -18.31
N TYR A 52 28.07 14.25 -18.07
CA TYR A 52 26.79 14.68 -18.64
C TYR A 52 26.83 14.90 -20.17
N ARG A 53 28.01 15.15 -20.75
CA ARG A 53 28.15 15.43 -22.20
C ARG A 53 28.31 14.19 -23.08
N ASN A 54 28.64 13.03 -22.51
CA ASN A 54 28.71 11.76 -23.22
C ASN A 54 28.01 10.65 -22.41
N PRO A 55 26.67 10.69 -22.31
CA PRO A 55 25.92 9.62 -21.67
C PRO A 55 26.04 8.33 -22.51
N LYS A 56 26.86 7.39 -22.06
CA LYS A 56 26.69 5.98 -22.45
C LYS A 56 25.24 5.59 -22.16
N PRO A 57 24.56 4.82 -23.03
CA PRO A 57 23.23 4.33 -22.73
C PRO A 57 23.25 3.55 -21.41
N ARG A 58 22.66 4.13 -20.36
CA ARG A 58 22.35 3.38 -19.15
C ARG A 58 21.17 2.50 -19.50
N GLU A 59 21.36 1.18 -19.41
CA GLU A 59 20.22 0.27 -19.48
C GLU A 59 19.21 0.70 -18.41
N LEU A 60 17.98 0.94 -18.84
CA LEU A 60 16.87 1.28 -17.95
C LEU A 60 16.40 -0.01 -17.29
N THR A 61 17.13 -0.46 -16.27
CA THR A 61 16.67 -1.51 -15.37
C THR A 61 15.42 -1.00 -14.68
N VAL A 62 14.24 -1.43 -15.15
CA VAL A 62 12.93 -0.97 -14.65
C VAL A 62 12.67 -1.57 -13.26
N LEU A 63 13.34 -1.02 -12.25
CA LEU A 63 13.22 -1.38 -10.83
C LEU A 63 11.96 -0.78 -10.20
N THR A 64 10.83 -0.89 -10.90
CA THR A 64 9.50 -0.52 -10.44
C THR A 64 8.56 -1.67 -10.80
N GLU A 65 8.13 -2.45 -9.80
CA GLU A 65 7.13 -3.50 -9.96
C GLU A 65 5.78 -2.90 -10.37
N THR A 66 5.58 -2.72 -11.67
CA THR A 66 4.26 -2.40 -12.24
C THR A 66 3.25 -3.44 -11.77
N LEU A 67 2.05 -2.99 -11.34
CA LEU A 67 0.93 -3.87 -10.95
C LEU A 67 0.87 -5.13 -11.82
N SER A 68 1.05 -6.31 -11.22
CA SER A 68 0.96 -7.58 -11.93
C SER A 68 -0.41 -7.73 -12.58
N ALA A 69 -0.52 -8.52 -13.66
CA ALA A 69 -1.77 -8.66 -14.41
C ALA A 69 -2.94 -9.09 -13.49
N GLU A 70 -2.61 -9.92 -12.51
CA GLU A 70 -3.42 -10.41 -11.41
C GLU A 70 -3.99 -9.30 -10.50
N GLN A 71 -3.29 -8.18 -10.36
CA GLN A 71 -3.69 -7.03 -9.53
C GLN A 71 -4.46 -5.95 -10.32
N ILE A 72 -4.37 -5.91 -11.65
CA ILE A 72 -4.93 -4.81 -12.46
C ILE A 72 -6.44 -4.65 -12.22
N ASP A 73 -7.22 -5.73 -12.30
CA ASP A 73 -8.68 -5.62 -12.15
C ASP A 73 -9.12 -5.27 -10.72
N ARG A 74 -8.40 -5.77 -9.71
CA ARG A 74 -8.53 -5.32 -8.32
C ARG A 74 -8.29 -3.81 -8.22
N ALA A 75 -7.26 -3.28 -8.88
CA ALA A 75 -6.94 -1.85 -8.86
C ALA A 75 -8.00 -1.01 -9.60
N VAL A 76 -8.47 -1.45 -10.78
CA VAL A 76 -9.54 -0.74 -11.52
C VAL A 76 -10.84 -0.69 -10.73
N LEU A 77 -11.28 -1.80 -10.12
CA LEU A 77 -12.52 -1.84 -9.35
C LEU A 77 -12.41 -1.05 -8.04
N ASN A 78 -11.27 -1.10 -7.33
CA ASN A 78 -11.04 -0.21 -6.20
C ASN A 78 -11.06 1.27 -6.61
N ARG A 79 -10.55 1.61 -7.80
CA ARG A 79 -10.63 2.97 -8.34
C ARG A 79 -12.05 3.37 -8.74
N LEU A 80 -12.83 2.45 -9.30
CA LEU A 80 -14.25 2.67 -9.59
C LEU A 80 -15.04 2.96 -8.30
N MET A 81 -14.82 2.19 -7.23
CA MET A 81 -15.44 2.44 -5.92
C MET A 81 -15.06 3.82 -5.34
N GLN A 82 -13.82 4.29 -5.53
CA GLN A 82 -13.45 5.68 -5.20
C GLN A 82 -14.24 6.70 -6.03
N GLU A 83 -14.41 6.47 -7.33
CA GLU A 83 -15.10 7.38 -8.24
C GLU A 83 -16.63 7.37 -8.07
N ILE A 84 -17.22 6.27 -7.57
CA ILE A 84 -18.59 6.23 -7.06
C ILE A 84 -18.72 7.11 -5.80
N ASN A 85 -17.82 6.95 -4.82
CA ASN A 85 -17.84 7.74 -3.59
C ASN A 85 -17.61 9.24 -3.81
N SER A 86 -16.68 9.62 -4.70
CA SER A 86 -16.32 11.03 -4.91
C SER A 86 -17.21 11.76 -5.91
N SER A 87 -17.86 11.04 -6.83
CA SER A 87 -18.57 11.64 -7.97
C SER A 87 -19.67 10.73 -8.55
N PRO A 88 -20.66 10.31 -7.75
CA PRO A 88 -21.62 9.27 -8.14
C PRO A 88 -22.41 9.63 -9.40
N ALA A 89 -22.82 10.89 -9.55
CA ALA A 89 -23.53 11.36 -10.74
C ALA A 89 -22.70 11.26 -12.03
N ASN A 90 -21.42 11.62 -11.98
CA ASN A 90 -20.50 11.50 -13.13
C ASN A 90 -20.23 10.03 -13.47
N THR A 91 -20.10 9.17 -12.45
CA THR A 91 -19.88 7.73 -12.64
C THR A 91 -21.11 7.05 -13.24
N LYS A 92 -22.34 7.38 -12.80
CA LYS A 92 -23.59 6.98 -13.47
C LYS A 92 -23.61 7.39 -14.94
N ALA A 93 -23.41 8.68 -15.22
CA ALA A 93 -23.45 9.22 -16.57
C ALA A 93 -22.40 8.59 -17.51
N ARG A 94 -21.23 8.22 -16.97
CA ARG A 94 -20.12 7.61 -17.73
C ARG A 94 -20.31 6.12 -18.03
N ILE A 95 -20.99 5.39 -17.16
CA ILE A 95 -21.23 3.93 -17.28
C ILE A 95 -22.64 3.65 -17.82
N GLY A 96 -23.52 4.66 -17.91
CA GLY A 96 -24.89 4.56 -18.44
C GLY A 96 -25.96 4.17 -17.41
N ILE A 97 -25.53 3.83 -16.19
CA ILE A 97 -26.32 3.16 -15.15
C ILE A 97 -27.23 4.09 -14.34
N ASN A 98 -28.33 3.52 -13.85
CA ASN A 98 -29.25 4.16 -12.90
C ASN A 98 -28.78 4.01 -11.43
N ASP A 99 -29.51 4.60 -10.48
CA ASP A 99 -29.14 4.58 -9.05
C ASP A 99 -29.19 3.19 -8.39
N SER A 100 -30.11 2.32 -8.79
CA SER A 100 -30.15 0.93 -8.29
C SER A 100 -28.96 0.12 -8.80
N GLN A 101 -28.60 0.27 -10.07
CA GLN A 101 -27.39 -0.34 -10.64
C GLN A 101 -26.10 0.23 -10.03
N LEU A 102 -26.05 1.53 -9.71
CA LEU A 102 -24.93 2.14 -8.99
C LEU A 102 -24.78 1.57 -7.57
N GLN A 103 -25.90 1.39 -6.86
CA GLN A 103 -25.93 0.80 -5.53
C GLN A 103 -25.47 -0.66 -5.55
N GLU A 104 -25.98 -1.47 -6.49
CA GLU A 104 -25.56 -2.86 -6.65
C GLU A 104 -24.06 -2.95 -6.96
N LEU A 105 -23.59 -2.23 -7.97
CA LEU A 105 -22.17 -2.12 -8.34
C LEU A 105 -21.27 -1.75 -7.15
N PHE A 106 -21.72 -0.82 -6.30
CA PHE A 106 -20.99 -0.44 -5.10
C PHE A 106 -20.95 -1.56 -4.06
N ILE A 107 -22.05 -2.29 -3.86
CA ILE A 107 -22.14 -3.44 -2.96
C ILE A 107 -21.24 -4.59 -3.46
N THR A 108 -21.32 -4.96 -4.75
CA THR A 108 -20.50 -6.04 -5.33
C THR A 108 -19.01 -5.78 -5.15
N ILE A 109 -18.55 -4.55 -5.45
CA ILE A 109 -17.14 -4.17 -5.29
C ILE A 109 -16.73 -4.09 -3.81
N SER A 110 -17.60 -3.58 -2.93
CA SER A 110 -17.33 -3.50 -1.49
C SER A 110 -17.17 -4.88 -0.86
N ASN A 111 -18.05 -5.82 -1.20
CA ASN A 111 -17.98 -7.21 -0.76
C ASN A 111 -16.68 -7.88 -1.27
N ALA A 112 -16.36 -7.70 -2.55
CA ALA A 112 -15.14 -8.23 -3.15
C ALA A 112 -13.87 -7.69 -2.50
N ARG A 113 -13.85 -6.40 -2.14
CA ARG A 113 -12.75 -5.78 -1.39
C ARG A 113 -12.63 -6.33 0.04
N GLY A 114 -13.76 -6.55 0.72
CA GLY A 114 -13.80 -7.08 2.09
C GLY A 114 -13.28 -8.50 2.20
N PHE A 115 -13.57 -9.35 1.21
CA PHE A 115 -13.13 -10.75 1.17
C PHE A 115 -11.61 -10.91 0.97
N ILE A 116 -10.98 -10.03 0.18
CA ILE A 116 -9.55 -10.11 -0.18
C ILE A 116 -8.66 -9.38 0.85
N ASN A 117 -8.82 -9.75 2.12
CA ASN A 117 -8.12 -9.14 3.25
C ASN A 117 -7.28 -10.18 4.02
N GLY A 118 -6.02 -9.88 4.34
CA GLY A 118 -5.17 -10.72 5.20
C GLY A 118 -4.21 -11.71 4.51
N SER A 119 -3.90 -11.57 3.21
CA SER A 119 -2.94 -12.44 2.52
C SER A 119 -1.51 -12.38 3.08
N GLU A 120 -1.08 -11.21 3.55
CA GLU A 120 0.31 -10.93 3.88
C GLU A 120 0.86 -11.80 5.01
N LEU A 121 0.07 -11.96 6.08
CA LEU A 121 0.41 -12.85 7.19
C LEU A 121 0.53 -14.33 6.76
N ALA A 122 -0.13 -14.74 5.66
CA ALA A 122 0.04 -16.08 5.10
C ALA A 122 1.32 -16.22 4.26
N ASN A 123 1.76 -15.15 3.57
CA ASN A 123 3.05 -15.11 2.89
C ASN A 123 4.20 -15.17 3.91
N VAL A 124 4.14 -14.33 4.96
CA VAL A 124 5.13 -14.30 6.06
C VAL A 124 5.18 -15.64 6.83
N ARG A 125 4.05 -16.33 7.04
CA ARG A 125 4.06 -17.67 7.64
C ARG A 125 4.77 -18.72 6.77
N ALA A 126 4.64 -18.65 5.45
CA ALA A 126 5.36 -19.55 4.54
C ALA A 126 6.88 -19.27 4.53
N LEU A 127 7.25 -17.99 4.63
CA LEU A 127 8.64 -17.55 4.83
C LEU A 127 9.23 -18.11 6.13
N CYS A 128 8.52 -17.98 7.26
CA CYS A 128 9.02 -18.49 8.55
C CYS A 128 9.10 -20.02 8.59
N ALA A 129 8.11 -20.75 8.06
CA ALA A 129 8.18 -22.21 7.99
C ALA A 129 9.39 -22.70 7.19
N ALA A 130 9.64 -22.11 6.01
CA ALA A 130 10.82 -22.43 5.21
C ALA A 130 12.14 -21.99 5.87
N TRP A 131 12.13 -20.89 6.62
CA TRP A 131 13.27 -20.49 7.44
C TRP A 131 13.57 -21.54 8.52
N ASP A 132 12.56 -21.98 9.28
CA ASP A 132 12.71 -22.92 10.40
C ASP A 132 13.08 -24.34 9.94
N GLU A 133 12.53 -24.80 8.80
CA GLU A 133 12.76 -26.15 8.24
C GLU A 133 14.06 -26.26 7.41
N SER A 134 14.65 -25.15 6.98
CA SER A 134 15.86 -25.14 6.12
C SER A 134 17.08 -25.74 6.81
N THR A 135 17.77 -26.66 6.10
CA THR A 135 19.11 -27.16 6.45
C THR A 135 20.25 -26.31 5.90
N ALA A 136 19.97 -25.31 5.05
CA ALA A 136 20.95 -24.36 4.53
C ALA A 136 21.43 -23.36 5.60
N SER A 137 22.50 -22.62 5.29
CA SER A 137 23.08 -21.62 6.19
C SER A 137 23.46 -20.33 5.44
N GLY A 138 23.56 -19.22 6.18
CA GLY A 138 23.87 -17.90 5.62
C GLY A 138 22.84 -17.44 4.56
N GLU A 139 23.33 -16.82 3.50
CA GLU A 139 22.52 -16.25 2.41
C GLU A 139 21.61 -17.29 1.72
N ALA A 140 22.05 -18.55 1.60
CA ALA A 140 21.25 -19.61 0.99
C ALA A 140 19.93 -19.86 1.73
N ARG A 141 19.95 -19.88 3.07
CA ARG A 141 18.75 -20.01 3.92
C ARG A 141 17.81 -18.81 3.78
N ILE A 142 18.36 -17.61 3.61
CA ILE A 142 17.58 -16.39 3.35
C ILE A 142 16.91 -16.48 1.97
N VAL A 143 17.62 -16.96 0.95
CA VAL A 143 17.07 -17.16 -0.41
C VAL A 143 15.96 -18.23 -0.42
N GLU A 144 16.10 -19.33 0.31
CA GLU A 144 15.06 -20.35 0.45
C GLU A 144 13.78 -19.80 1.11
N ALA A 145 13.92 -19.05 2.22
CA ALA A 145 12.77 -18.41 2.88
C ALA A 145 12.08 -17.35 1.99
N ILE A 146 12.85 -16.57 1.22
CA ILE A 146 12.33 -15.62 0.22
C ILE A 146 11.63 -16.35 -0.94
N ALA A 147 12.13 -17.50 -1.38
CA ALA A 147 11.50 -18.29 -2.43
C ALA A 147 10.15 -18.87 -1.98
N ALA A 148 10.06 -19.35 -0.73
CA ALA A 148 8.81 -19.80 -0.12
C ALA A 148 7.79 -18.66 0.00
N TYR A 149 8.23 -17.48 0.45
CA TYR A 149 7.43 -16.25 0.46
C TYR A 149 6.84 -15.96 -0.93
N LYS A 150 7.69 -15.83 -1.96
CA LYS A 150 7.26 -15.39 -3.31
C LYS A 150 6.39 -16.43 -4.00
N THR A 151 6.62 -17.71 -3.73
CA THR A 151 5.73 -18.80 -4.17
C THR A 151 4.35 -18.67 -3.53
N ARG A 152 4.28 -18.40 -2.21
CA ARG A 152 3.01 -18.22 -1.50
C ARG A 152 2.30 -16.94 -1.93
N GLU A 153 3.04 -15.88 -2.22
CA GLU A 153 2.50 -14.64 -2.78
C GLU A 153 1.88 -14.87 -4.15
N GLN A 154 2.58 -15.51 -5.10
CA GLN A 154 2.05 -15.75 -6.46
C GLN A 154 0.78 -16.60 -6.44
N LEU A 155 0.67 -17.57 -5.52
CA LEU A 155 -0.57 -18.33 -5.29
C LEU A 155 -1.73 -17.41 -4.83
N THR A 156 -1.45 -16.45 -3.95
CA THR A 156 -2.42 -15.41 -3.56
C THR A 156 -2.79 -14.53 -4.75
N GLN A 157 -1.82 -13.99 -5.50
CA GLN A 157 -2.09 -13.13 -6.66
C GLN A 157 -2.94 -13.87 -7.70
N THR A 158 -2.61 -15.12 -8.01
CA THR A 158 -3.40 -16.00 -8.89
C THR A 158 -4.84 -16.22 -8.40
N PHE A 159 -5.04 -16.39 -7.09
CA PHE A 159 -6.37 -16.50 -6.48
C PHE A 159 -7.16 -15.19 -6.61
N ILE A 160 -6.52 -14.05 -6.31
CA ILE A 160 -7.10 -12.71 -6.44
C ILE A 160 -7.56 -12.45 -7.88
N ALA A 161 -6.74 -12.78 -8.88
CA ALA A 161 -7.07 -12.63 -10.30
C ALA A 161 -8.33 -13.42 -10.69
N LYS A 162 -8.40 -14.70 -10.30
CA LYS A 162 -9.55 -15.58 -10.55
C LYS A 162 -10.79 -15.07 -9.83
N TYR A 163 -10.67 -14.64 -8.58
CA TYR A 163 -11.78 -14.08 -7.82
C TYR A 163 -12.34 -12.81 -8.45
N TYR A 164 -11.48 -11.84 -8.81
CA TYR A 164 -11.94 -10.61 -9.46
C TYR A 164 -12.45 -10.82 -10.89
N SER A 165 -12.04 -11.91 -11.58
CA SER A 165 -12.66 -12.32 -12.84
C SER A 165 -14.13 -12.74 -12.67
N VAL A 166 -14.46 -13.44 -11.57
CA VAL A 166 -15.85 -13.78 -11.22
C VAL A 166 -16.63 -12.52 -10.82
N VAL A 167 -16.07 -11.66 -9.97
CA VAL A 167 -16.69 -10.38 -9.59
C VAL A 167 -17.00 -9.50 -10.82
N LEU A 168 -16.15 -9.51 -11.85
CA LEU A 168 -16.43 -8.80 -13.10
C LEU A 168 -17.54 -9.46 -13.92
N PHE A 169 -17.61 -10.79 -13.96
CA PHE A 169 -18.72 -11.51 -14.61
C PHE A 169 -20.05 -11.21 -13.91
N ASP A 170 -20.08 -11.23 -12.58
CA ASP A 170 -21.27 -10.91 -11.77
C ASP A 170 -21.73 -9.46 -12.02
N ILE A 171 -20.80 -8.50 -12.12
CA ILE A 171 -21.11 -7.12 -12.49
C ILE A 171 -21.67 -7.03 -13.91
N GLU A 172 -21.04 -7.68 -14.90
CA GLU A 172 -21.51 -7.66 -16.27
C GLU A 172 -22.89 -8.33 -16.45
N ALA A 173 -23.27 -9.26 -15.57
CA ALA A 173 -24.53 -10.00 -15.63
C ALA A 173 -25.77 -9.17 -15.21
N PHE A 174 -25.63 -8.12 -14.38
CA PHE A 174 -26.77 -7.26 -13.99
C PHE A 174 -26.88 -5.96 -14.82
N LEU A 175 -25.88 -5.65 -15.65
CA LEU A 175 -25.90 -4.48 -16.52
C LEU A 175 -26.81 -4.70 -17.73
N ASP A 176 -27.62 -3.68 -18.05
CA ASP A 176 -28.42 -3.68 -19.28
C ASP A 176 -27.56 -3.54 -20.55
N GLU A 177 -28.17 -3.83 -21.69
CA GLU A 177 -27.57 -3.79 -23.04
C GLU A 177 -26.87 -2.45 -23.36
N LYS A 178 -27.34 -1.34 -22.79
CA LYS A 178 -26.77 0.00 -22.98
C LYS A 178 -25.59 0.27 -22.04
N SER A 179 -25.67 -0.23 -20.81
CA SER A 179 -24.68 0.01 -19.75
C SER A 179 -23.47 -0.92 -19.85
N LEU A 180 -23.67 -2.19 -20.25
CA LEU A 180 -22.61 -3.17 -20.42
C LEU A 180 -21.45 -2.72 -21.35
N PRO A 181 -21.68 -2.20 -22.58
CA PRO A 181 -20.59 -1.71 -23.42
C PRO A 181 -19.86 -0.49 -22.85
N LEU A 182 -20.56 0.38 -22.12
CA LEU A 182 -19.97 1.55 -21.46
C LEU A 182 -19.11 1.14 -20.26
N PHE A 183 -19.54 0.15 -19.47
CA PHE A 183 -18.74 -0.47 -18.41
C PHE A 183 -17.47 -1.13 -18.98
N ARG A 184 -17.60 -1.94 -20.04
CA ARG A 184 -16.45 -2.57 -20.71
C ARG A 184 -15.46 -1.54 -21.26
N ALA A 185 -15.95 -0.44 -21.84
CA ALA A 185 -15.11 0.68 -22.29
C ALA A 185 -14.40 1.39 -21.12
N TYR A 186 -15.10 1.63 -20.00
CA TYR A 186 -14.52 2.18 -18.77
C TYR A 186 -13.40 1.27 -18.24
N MET A 187 -13.66 -0.04 -18.10
CA MET A 187 -12.68 -1.02 -17.63
C MET A 187 -11.44 -1.05 -18.54
N SER A 188 -11.63 -1.08 -19.86
CA SER A 188 -10.54 -1.08 -20.83
C SER A 188 -9.67 0.19 -20.77
N ASP A 189 -10.29 1.38 -20.72
CA ASP A 189 -9.55 2.65 -20.56
C ASP A 189 -8.77 2.70 -19.24
N ARG A 190 -9.34 2.19 -18.15
CA ARG A 190 -8.66 2.13 -16.85
C ARG A 190 -7.51 1.13 -16.82
N ARG A 191 -7.69 -0.10 -17.33
CA ARG A 191 -6.61 -1.10 -17.48
C ARG A 191 -5.42 -0.51 -18.24
N ARG A 192 -5.68 0.08 -19.41
CA ARG A 192 -4.67 0.74 -20.24
C ARG A 192 -3.95 1.88 -19.50
N ARG A 193 -4.68 2.71 -18.74
CA ARG A 193 -4.08 3.80 -17.96
C ARG A 193 -3.19 3.28 -16.83
N LEU A 194 -3.59 2.22 -16.12
CA LEU A 194 -2.77 1.64 -15.04
C LEU A 194 -1.47 1.06 -15.58
N ALA A 195 -1.54 0.28 -16.67
CA ALA A 195 -0.36 -0.27 -17.34
C ALA A 195 0.59 0.84 -17.84
N ASN A 196 0.05 1.86 -18.53
CA ASN A 196 0.85 2.95 -19.09
C ASN A 196 1.39 3.92 -18.02
N ALA A 197 0.77 3.99 -16.83
CA ALA A 197 1.21 4.89 -15.75
C ALA A 197 2.40 4.33 -14.95
N GLY A 198 2.84 3.10 -15.22
CA GLY A 198 3.91 2.46 -14.45
C GLY A 198 3.58 2.33 -12.96
N MET A 199 2.29 2.27 -12.60
CA MET A 199 1.87 2.26 -11.20
C MET A 199 2.50 1.07 -10.48
N THR A 200 3.31 1.37 -9.47
CA THR A 200 3.90 0.34 -8.62
C THR A 200 2.81 -0.36 -7.83
N SER A 201 2.90 -1.69 -7.70
CA SER A 201 2.30 -2.35 -6.54
C SER A 201 2.78 -1.64 -5.27
N GLY A 202 1.97 -1.64 -4.21
CA GLY A 202 2.55 -1.52 -2.87
C GLY A 202 3.49 -2.71 -2.73
N GLY A 203 4.79 -2.46 -2.77
CA GLY A 203 5.78 -3.53 -2.92
C GLY A 203 5.63 -4.54 -1.81
N SER A 204 5.67 -5.83 -2.16
CA SER A 204 5.82 -6.91 -1.18
C SER A 204 6.93 -6.53 -0.19
N PRO A 205 6.75 -6.71 1.14
CA PRO A 205 7.80 -6.40 2.11
C PRO A 205 9.09 -7.22 1.86
N VAL A 206 9.00 -8.32 1.10
CA VAL A 206 10.12 -9.23 0.81
C VAL A 206 10.57 -9.08 -0.66
N GLN A 207 11.00 -7.86 -1.01
CA GLN A 207 11.55 -7.58 -2.35
C GLN A 207 12.87 -8.32 -2.62
N ASN A 208 13.82 -8.21 -1.69
CA ASN A 208 15.23 -8.55 -1.86
C ASN A 208 15.81 -9.16 -0.58
N ILE A 209 17.09 -9.56 -0.61
CA ILE A 209 17.77 -10.25 0.49
C ILE A 209 17.79 -9.42 1.78
N SER A 210 18.00 -8.10 1.72
CA SER A 210 17.97 -7.23 2.91
C SER A 210 16.58 -7.23 3.54
N ALA A 211 15.56 -6.86 2.76
CA ALA A 211 14.19 -6.75 3.25
C ALA A 211 13.60 -8.10 3.70
N GLY A 212 14.05 -9.21 3.08
CA GLY A 212 13.77 -10.56 3.55
C GLY A 212 14.46 -10.89 4.87
N THR A 213 15.71 -10.47 5.07
CA THR A 213 16.42 -10.61 6.35
C THR A 213 15.71 -9.84 7.46
N ASP A 214 15.33 -8.58 7.20
CA ASP A 214 14.57 -7.74 8.13
C ASP A 214 13.21 -8.40 8.51
N THR A 215 12.55 -9.01 7.53
CA THR A 215 11.28 -9.74 7.71
C THR A 215 11.46 -11.02 8.54
N ILE A 216 12.52 -11.80 8.27
CA ILE A 216 12.90 -13.00 9.05
C ILE A 216 13.17 -12.62 10.50
N ASP A 217 14.00 -11.61 10.72
CA ASP A 217 14.44 -11.17 12.04
C ASP A 217 13.31 -10.58 12.89
N PHE A 218 12.28 -9.98 12.26
CA PHE A 218 11.13 -9.41 12.96
C PHE A 218 9.98 -10.41 13.18
N HIS A 219 9.76 -11.37 12.26
CA HIS A 219 8.58 -12.26 12.30
C HIS A 219 8.87 -13.73 12.65
N CYS A 220 10.07 -14.25 12.36
CA CYS A 220 10.34 -15.69 12.41
C CYS A 220 11.23 -16.11 13.60
N ARG A 221 11.72 -15.16 14.39
CA ARG A 221 12.42 -15.47 15.64
C ARG A 221 11.43 -15.97 16.68
N THR A 222 11.45 -17.28 16.93
CA THR A 222 10.91 -17.89 18.14
C THR A 222 11.72 -17.42 19.35
N ASN A 223 11.02 -17.13 20.46
CA ASN A 223 11.61 -16.94 21.79
C ASN A 223 11.70 -18.28 22.52
#